data_AF-A0A9D8V0T7-F1
#
_entry.id   AF-A0A9D8V0T7-F1
#
_cell.length_a   1.000
_cell.length_b   1.000
_cell.length_c   1.000
_cell.angle_alpha   90.00
_cell.angle_beta   90.00
_cell.angle_gamma   90.00
#
_symmetry.space_group_name_H-M   'P 1'
#
loop_
_entity.id
_entity.type
_entity.pdbx_description
1 polymer ?
#
loop_
_entity_poly.entity_id
_entity_poly.type
_entity_poly.pdbx_seq_one_letter_code
_entity_poly.pdbx_strand_id
1 'polypeptide(L)'
;MSFSVPAFTSLLEYWKSCATGSGIPSSSTFDLICIPTLLPDATLWEIDRNERIFCRMTGTNVVERMGTDITGRYLGDIMPAGYEEELTRHFQTIRAHPCGLYLVALNRHPNSKLVRVETLVVPLAASKGHAHKFVSLNHMMQVLGFDGDRTDTKTELGRSLEHVEYIDLGWGLPEKPF
;
A
#
# COMPACT_ATOMS: atom_id res chain seq x y z
N MET A 1 -5.03 -11.86 13.83
CA MET A 1 -5.50 -11.89 12.43
C MET A 1 -4.70 -12.94 11.67
N SER A 2 -5.34 -13.74 10.81
CA SER A 2 -4.66 -14.68 9.92
C SER A 2 -4.97 -14.25 8.49
N PHE A 3 -3.94 -14.02 7.68
CA PHE A 3 -4.09 -13.75 6.26
C PHE A 3 -4.14 -15.07 5.50
N SER A 4 -5.04 -15.18 4.53
CA SER A 4 -5.03 -16.26 3.54
C SER A 4 -3.80 -16.20 2.63
N VAL A 5 -3.21 -15.00 2.47
CA VAL A 5 -2.02 -14.73 1.66
C VAL A 5 -0.75 -14.89 2.50
N PRO A 6 0.08 -15.94 2.28
CA PRO A 6 1.27 -16.18 3.11
C PRO A 6 2.28 -15.03 3.07
N ALA A 7 2.36 -14.34 1.93
CA ALA A 7 3.26 -13.22 1.71
C ALA A 7 3.02 -12.05 2.68
N PHE A 8 1.77 -11.83 3.12
CA PHE A 8 1.45 -10.81 4.12
C PHE A 8 2.01 -11.18 5.51
N THR A 9 1.89 -12.44 5.90
CA THR A 9 2.51 -12.94 7.13
C THR A 9 4.03 -12.74 7.09
N SER A 10 4.69 -13.11 5.99
CA SER A 10 6.14 -12.93 5.85
C SER A 10 6.58 -11.46 5.91
N LEU A 11 5.80 -10.54 5.31
CA LEU A 11 6.08 -9.11 5.44
C LEU A 11 5.99 -8.65 6.90
N LEU A 12 4.94 -9.06 7.63
CA LEU A 12 4.76 -8.68 9.03
C LEU A 12 5.84 -9.24 9.94
N GLU A 13 6.23 -10.50 9.74
CA GLU A 13 7.30 -11.13 10.50
C GLU A 13 8.63 -10.42 10.28
N TYR A 14 8.98 -10.12 9.02
CA TYR A 14 10.18 -9.38 8.70
C TYR A 14 10.13 -7.97 9.29
N TRP A 15 9.03 -7.24 9.09
CA TRP A 15 8.85 -5.90 9.65
C TRP A 15 9.02 -5.90 11.17
N LYS A 16 8.43 -6.86 11.88
CA LYS A 16 8.57 -6.99 13.34
C LYS A 16 10.02 -7.33 13.73
N SER A 17 10.72 -8.13 12.94
CA SER A 17 12.14 -8.43 13.21
C SER A 17 13.06 -7.20 13.10
N CYS A 18 12.66 -6.20 12.31
CA CYS A 18 13.37 -4.92 12.15
C CYS A 18 12.98 -3.88 13.21
N ALA A 19 11.93 -4.12 13.99
CA ALA A 19 11.52 -3.25 15.07
C ALA A 19 12.49 -3.43 16.25
N THR A 20 13.05 -2.35 16.77
CA THR A 20 14.06 -2.39 17.82
C THR A 20 13.66 -1.49 18.98
N GLY A 21 13.86 -1.99 20.20
CA GLY A 21 13.45 -1.27 21.42
C GLY A 21 11.95 -1.00 21.44
N SER A 22 11.58 0.27 21.64
CA SER A 22 10.18 0.72 21.71
C SER A 22 9.65 1.31 20.40
N GLY A 23 10.44 1.31 19.33
CA GLY A 23 10.12 1.98 18.06
C GLY A 23 9.82 1.01 16.91
N ILE A 24 9.07 1.50 15.93
CA ILE A 24 8.87 0.81 14.64
C ILE A 24 10.14 0.86 13.78
N PRO A 25 10.28 -0.01 12.75
CA PRO A 25 11.39 0.02 11.82
C PRO A 25 11.51 1.38 11.11
N SER A 26 12.73 1.76 10.78
CA SER A 26 13.03 2.95 9.98
C SER A 26 13.53 2.53 8.60
N SER A 27 13.69 3.49 7.68
CA SER A 27 14.32 3.22 6.38
C SER A 27 15.76 2.71 6.47
N SER A 28 16.44 2.83 7.62
CA SER A 28 17.80 2.30 7.80
C SER A 28 17.84 0.90 8.42
N THR A 29 16.73 0.43 9.01
CA THR A 29 16.64 -0.90 9.64
C THR A 29 15.78 -1.88 8.87
N PHE A 30 14.92 -1.37 7.97
CA PHE A 30 14.09 -2.16 7.08
C PHE A 30 14.59 -2.02 5.65
N ASP A 31 14.99 -3.14 5.03
CA ASP A 31 15.42 -3.18 3.63
C ASP A 31 14.60 -4.23 2.87
N LEU A 32 13.92 -3.80 1.81
CA LEU A 32 13.13 -4.68 0.96
C LEU A 32 13.99 -5.76 0.27
N ILE A 33 15.29 -5.53 0.11
CA ILE A 33 16.24 -6.51 -0.46
C ILE A 33 16.34 -7.76 0.43
N CYS A 34 16.07 -7.65 1.74
CA CYS A 34 16.04 -8.80 2.65
C CYS A 34 14.82 -9.70 2.47
N ILE A 35 13.80 -9.27 1.71
CA ILE A 35 12.61 -10.05 1.35
C ILE A 35 12.44 -10.11 -0.17
N PRO A 36 13.42 -10.67 -0.90
CA PRO A 36 13.49 -10.56 -2.36
C PRO A 36 12.35 -11.26 -3.08
N THR A 37 11.73 -12.27 -2.45
CA THR A 37 10.56 -12.96 -2.99
C THR A 37 9.30 -12.09 -2.96
N LEU A 38 9.25 -11.07 -2.11
CA LEU A 38 8.11 -10.15 -1.97
C LEU A 38 8.27 -8.88 -2.83
N LEU A 39 9.50 -8.55 -3.21
CA LEU A 39 9.85 -7.35 -3.98
C LEU A 39 9.01 -7.16 -5.26
N PRO A 40 8.76 -8.18 -6.10
CA PRO A 40 7.97 -8.02 -7.32
C PRO A 40 6.55 -7.49 -7.07
N ASP A 41 5.97 -7.78 -5.92
CA ASP A 41 4.61 -7.39 -5.53
C ASP A 41 4.55 -6.17 -4.61
N ALA A 42 5.72 -5.63 -4.24
CA ALA A 42 5.85 -4.54 -3.29
C ALA A 42 5.76 -3.16 -3.95
N THR A 43 5.29 -2.17 -3.19
CA THR A 43 5.39 -0.74 -3.51
C THR A 43 5.92 0.01 -2.30
N LEU A 44 6.78 1.01 -2.53
CA LEU A 44 7.23 1.94 -1.50
C LEU A 44 6.55 3.28 -1.72
N TRP A 45 5.94 3.82 -0.67
CA TRP A 45 5.27 5.11 -0.69
C TRP A 45 5.92 6.07 0.29
N GLU A 46 5.83 7.36 -0.01
CA GLU A 46 6.34 8.44 0.82
C GLU A 46 5.31 9.55 0.91
N ILE A 47 5.01 10.02 2.13
CA ILE A 47 4.16 11.19 2.37
C ILE A 47 5.03 12.41 2.67
N ASP A 48 4.91 13.44 1.85
CA ASP A 48 5.67 14.67 2.03
C ASP A 48 5.09 15.59 3.11
N ARG A 49 5.71 16.76 3.32
CA ARG A 49 5.27 17.73 4.34
C ARG A 49 3.94 18.43 4.02
N ASN A 50 3.49 18.34 2.77
CA ASN A 50 2.22 18.86 2.30
C ASN A 50 1.16 17.75 2.20
N GLU A 51 1.41 16.60 2.85
CA GLU A 51 0.52 15.43 2.86
C GLU A 51 0.31 14.80 1.47
N ARG A 52 1.20 15.07 0.51
CA ARG A 52 1.15 14.44 -0.82
C ARG A 52 1.88 13.12 -0.80
N ILE A 53 1.24 12.09 -1.34
CA ILE A 53 1.77 10.72 -1.36
C ILE A 53 2.39 10.42 -2.72
N PHE A 54 3.66 10.01 -2.72
CA PHE A 54 4.41 9.65 -3.92
C PHE A 54 4.86 8.20 -3.87
N CYS A 55 4.77 7.51 -5.01
CA CYS A 55 5.39 6.19 -5.17
C CYS A 55 6.90 6.36 -5.35
N ARG A 56 7.70 5.67 -4.55
CA ARG A 56 9.17 5.68 -4.60
C ARG A 56 9.77 4.41 -5.20
N MET A 57 9.00 3.33 -5.25
CA MET A 57 9.40 2.06 -5.86
C MET A 57 8.15 1.28 -6.24
N THR A 58 8.17 0.69 -7.44
CA THR A 58 7.13 -0.22 -7.91
C THR A 58 7.76 -1.56 -8.27
N GLY A 59 7.27 -2.65 -7.65
CA GLY A 59 7.70 -4.00 -7.98
C GLY A 59 7.26 -4.43 -9.39
N THR A 60 8.01 -5.33 -10.01
CA THR A 60 7.79 -5.74 -11.41
C THR A 60 6.41 -6.33 -11.67
N ASN A 61 5.89 -7.18 -10.78
CA ASN A 61 4.53 -7.73 -10.92
C ASN A 61 3.47 -6.63 -10.78
N VAL A 62 3.73 -5.59 -9.96
CA VAL A 62 2.85 -4.42 -9.88
C VAL A 62 2.87 -3.66 -11.22
N VAL A 63 4.04 -3.43 -11.81
CA VAL A 63 4.17 -2.78 -13.13
C VAL A 63 3.42 -3.56 -14.21
N GLU A 64 3.62 -4.87 -14.29
CA GLU A 64 2.94 -5.75 -15.25
C GLU A 64 1.42 -5.68 -15.12
N ARG A 65 0.91 -5.73 -13.88
CA ARG A 65 -0.53 -5.58 -13.61
C ARG A 65 -1.02 -4.19 -14.00
N MET A 66 -0.31 -3.14 -13.60
CA MET A 66 -0.71 -1.75 -13.86
C MET A 66 -0.60 -1.36 -15.33
N GLY A 67 0.19 -2.09 -16.13
CA GLY A 67 0.52 -1.74 -17.52
C GLY A 67 1.43 -0.52 -17.63
N THR A 68 1.91 0.03 -16.51
CA THR A 68 2.76 1.20 -16.44
C THR A 68 3.53 1.23 -15.12
N ASP A 69 4.77 1.70 -15.17
CA ASP A 69 5.55 1.96 -13.96
C ASP A 69 5.04 3.25 -13.31
N ILE A 70 4.64 3.15 -12.05
CA ILE A 70 4.11 4.26 -11.27
C ILE A 70 5.17 4.94 -10.39
N THR A 71 6.42 4.50 -10.46
CA THR A 71 7.53 5.09 -9.70
C THR A 71 7.67 6.58 -9.99
N GLY A 72 7.77 7.38 -8.93
CA GLY A 72 7.85 8.84 -9.00
C GLY A 72 6.50 9.55 -9.14
N ARG A 73 5.39 8.82 -9.38
CA ARG A 73 4.07 9.43 -9.55
C ARG A 73 3.44 9.83 -8.22
N TYR A 74 2.67 10.91 -8.25
CA TYR A 74 1.79 11.32 -7.16
C TYR A 74 0.52 10.46 -7.16
N LEU A 75 0.05 10.07 -5.97
CA LEU A 75 -1.10 9.18 -5.78
C LEU A 75 -2.37 9.70 -6.48
N GLY A 76 -2.62 11.01 -6.43
CA GLY A 76 -3.76 11.65 -7.09
C GLY A 76 -3.73 11.57 -8.62
N ASP A 77 -2.57 11.28 -9.22
CA ASP A 77 -2.44 11.04 -10.67
C ASP A 77 -2.72 9.57 -11.06
N ILE A 78 -2.98 8.70 -10.08
CA ILE A 78 -3.17 7.25 -10.27
C ILE A 78 -4.54 6.78 -9.78
N MET A 79 -5.10 7.47 -8.78
CA MET A 79 -6.42 7.18 -8.24
C MET A 79 -7.50 8.09 -8.84
N PRO A 80 -8.76 7.62 -8.96
CA PRO A 80 -9.88 8.48 -9.27
C PRO A 80 -10.08 9.54 -8.17
N ALA A 81 -10.66 10.69 -8.55
CA ALA A 81 -10.94 11.78 -7.63
C ALA A 81 -11.80 11.32 -6.42
N GLY A 82 -11.44 11.76 -5.22
CA GLY A 82 -12.10 11.39 -3.95
C GLY A 82 -11.45 10.22 -3.20
N TYR A 83 -10.90 9.23 -3.92
CA TYR A 83 -10.22 8.09 -3.29
C TYR A 83 -8.83 8.42 -2.75
N GLU A 84 -8.15 9.38 -3.41
CA GLU A 84 -6.86 9.87 -2.93
C GLU A 84 -6.98 10.47 -1.51
N GLU A 85 -8.00 11.28 -1.25
CA GLU A 85 -8.22 11.89 0.07
C GLU A 85 -8.47 10.82 1.14
N GLU A 86 -9.27 9.80 0.80
CA GLU A 86 -9.55 8.68 1.70
C GLU A 86 -8.28 7.88 2.02
N LEU A 87 -7.50 7.49 1.02
CA LEU A 87 -6.25 6.76 1.24
C LEU A 87 -5.23 7.61 2.00
N THR A 88 -5.20 8.93 1.75
CA THR A 88 -4.35 9.87 2.48
C THR A 88 -4.69 9.91 3.96
N ARG A 89 -5.98 9.92 4.34
CA ARG A 89 -6.40 9.82 5.76
C ARG A 89 -5.96 8.52 6.41
N HIS A 90 -6.01 7.40 5.70
CA HIS A 90 -5.49 6.14 6.23
C HIS A 90 -3.98 6.18 6.45
N PHE A 91 -3.22 6.76 5.52
CA PHE A 91 -1.76 6.92 5.64
C PHE A 91 -1.39 7.85 6.80
N GLN A 92 -2.15 8.93 7.00
CA GLN A 92 -2.03 9.82 8.15
C GLN A 92 -2.31 9.09 9.46
N THR A 93 -3.34 8.23 9.48
CA THR A 93 -3.69 7.42 10.65
C THR A 93 -2.56 6.48 11.03
N ILE A 94 -2.06 5.67 10.10
CA ILE A 94 -0.98 4.71 10.39
C ILE A 94 0.38 5.39 10.65
N ARG A 95 0.56 6.63 10.17
CA ARG A 95 1.71 7.48 10.52
C ARG A 95 1.65 7.93 11.98
N ALA A 96 0.47 8.39 12.42
CA ALA A 96 0.27 8.94 13.76
C ALA A 96 0.13 7.85 14.84
N HIS A 97 -0.42 6.70 14.46
CA HIS A 97 -0.58 5.53 15.30
C HIS A 97 0.05 4.33 14.59
N PRO A 98 1.21 3.82 15.03
CA PRO A 98 2.03 2.85 14.29
C PRO A 98 1.39 1.44 14.23
N CYS A 99 0.30 1.36 13.49
CA CYS A 99 -0.45 0.17 13.14
C CYS A 99 -0.30 -0.10 11.64
N GLY A 100 -0.64 -1.32 11.22
CA GLY A 100 -0.72 -1.69 9.82
C GLY A 100 -2.09 -1.32 9.25
N LEU A 101 -2.18 -1.36 7.92
CA LEU A 101 -3.43 -1.17 7.19
C LEU A 101 -3.60 -2.34 6.23
N TYR A 102 -4.73 -3.02 6.33
CA TYR A 102 -5.20 -3.97 5.36
C TYR A 102 -6.34 -3.35 4.58
N LEU A 103 -6.28 -3.41 3.25
CA LEU A 103 -7.34 -2.92 2.39
C LEU A 103 -7.60 -3.87 1.23
N VAL A 104 -8.85 -3.88 0.79
CA VAL A 104 -9.28 -4.59 -0.42
C VAL A 104 -9.87 -3.56 -1.36
N ALA A 105 -9.30 -3.46 -2.56
CA ALA A 105 -9.69 -2.48 -3.56
C ALA A 105 -10.10 -3.16 -4.87
N LEU A 106 -11.10 -2.60 -5.54
CA LEU A 106 -11.40 -2.92 -6.93
C LEU A 106 -10.58 -2.01 -7.85
N ASN A 107 -9.72 -2.59 -8.67
CA ASN A 107 -8.99 -1.88 -9.72
C ASN A 107 -9.66 -2.14 -11.08
N ARG A 108 -9.53 -1.19 -12.01
CA ARG A 108 -9.95 -1.38 -13.40
C ARG A 108 -8.73 -1.28 -14.31
N HIS A 109 -8.47 -2.31 -15.11
CA HIS A 109 -7.33 -2.37 -16.03
C HIS A 109 -7.69 -1.90 -17.46
N PRO A 110 -6.70 -1.69 -18.39
CA PRO A 110 -6.87 -1.11 -19.74
C PRO A 110 -7.72 -1.90 -20.76
N ASN A 111 -8.59 -2.79 -20.30
CA ASN A 111 -9.52 -3.61 -21.06
C ASN A 111 -10.86 -3.77 -20.30
N SER A 112 -11.18 -2.81 -19.43
CA SER A 112 -12.33 -2.85 -18.51
C SER A 112 -12.35 -4.01 -17.53
N LYS A 113 -11.24 -4.74 -17.39
CA LYS A 113 -11.16 -5.86 -16.46
C LYS A 113 -11.13 -5.34 -15.03
N LEU A 114 -12.12 -5.74 -14.24
CA LEU A 114 -12.19 -5.46 -12.82
C LEU A 114 -11.39 -6.50 -12.06
N VAL A 115 -10.48 -6.03 -11.20
CA VAL A 115 -9.55 -6.88 -10.46
C VAL A 115 -9.60 -6.50 -9.00
N ARG A 116 -9.88 -7.49 -8.15
CA ARG A 116 -9.77 -7.32 -6.70
C ARG A 116 -8.31 -7.47 -6.27
N VAL A 117 -7.80 -6.47 -5.58
CA VAL A 117 -6.45 -6.45 -5.02
C VAL A 117 -6.54 -6.29 -3.51
N GLU A 118 -5.90 -7.21 -2.80
CA GLU A 118 -5.67 -7.11 -1.37
C GLU A 118 -4.31 -6.46 -1.16
N THR A 119 -4.24 -5.48 -0.26
CA THR A 119 -3.01 -4.77 0.03
C THR A 119 -2.80 -4.71 1.53
N LEU A 120 -1.62 -5.17 1.96
CA LEU A 120 -1.11 -4.94 3.30
C LEU A 120 -0.13 -3.77 3.26
N VAL A 121 -0.29 -2.79 4.14
CA VAL A 121 0.59 -1.64 4.31
C VAL A 121 1.17 -1.62 5.71
N VAL A 122 2.47 -1.40 5.81
CA VAL A 122 3.20 -1.23 7.09
C VAL A 122 3.97 0.10 7.09
N PRO A 123 3.95 0.86 8.20
CA PRO A 123 4.64 2.15 8.28
C PRO A 123 6.13 1.96 8.57
N LEU A 124 6.94 2.91 8.13
CA LEU A 124 8.33 3.07 8.53
C LEU A 124 8.49 4.43 9.23
N ALA A 125 9.23 4.45 10.32
CA ALA A 125 9.61 5.68 11.00
C ALA A 125 10.44 6.56 10.06
N ALA A 126 10.08 7.84 10.02
CA ALA A 126 10.92 8.86 9.42
C ALA A 126 12.17 9.07 10.28
N SER A 127 13.34 9.14 9.64
CA SER A 127 14.50 9.77 10.27
C SER A 127 14.27 11.27 10.41
N LYS A 128 14.92 11.92 11.38
CA LYS A 128 14.74 13.35 11.64
C LYS A 128 14.89 14.17 10.35
N GLY A 129 13.87 14.97 10.03
CA GLY A 129 13.84 15.83 8.84
C GLY A 129 13.43 15.15 7.53
N HIS A 130 13.23 13.83 7.52
CA HIS A 130 12.83 13.05 6.35
C HIS A 130 11.32 12.77 6.36
N ALA A 131 10.78 12.42 5.20
CA ALA A 131 9.40 12.03 5.03
C ALA A 131 9.12 10.64 5.61
N HIS A 132 7.87 10.41 6.04
CA HIS A 132 7.41 9.09 6.46
C HIS A 132 7.23 8.20 5.23
N LYS A 133 7.57 6.92 5.38
CA LYS A 133 7.45 5.94 4.30
C LYS A 133 6.54 4.80 4.70
N PHE A 134 5.97 4.15 3.70
CA PHE A 134 5.08 3.02 3.87
C PHE A 134 5.45 1.95 2.85
N VAL A 135 5.55 0.72 3.31
CA VAL A 135 5.74 -0.44 2.43
C VAL A 135 4.39 -1.10 2.26
N SER A 136 4.00 -1.33 1.01
CA SER A 136 2.80 -2.09 0.71
C SER A 136 3.15 -3.35 -0.06
N LEU A 137 2.46 -4.44 0.24
CA LEU A 137 2.47 -5.67 -0.56
C LEU A 137 1.11 -5.87 -1.19
N ASN A 138 1.08 -6.13 -2.50
CA ASN A 138 -0.15 -6.15 -3.28
C ASN A 138 -0.38 -7.56 -3.83
N HIS A 139 -1.49 -8.19 -3.43
CA HIS A 139 -1.88 -9.51 -3.88
C HIS A 139 -3.13 -9.42 -4.76
N MET A 140 -3.03 -9.93 -5.99
CA MET A 140 -4.15 -9.98 -6.92
C MET A 140 -4.94 -11.27 -6.68
N MET A 141 -6.20 -11.15 -6.26
CA MET A 141 -7.03 -12.32 -5.94
C MET A 141 -7.84 -12.84 -7.14
N GLN A 142 -8.49 -11.96 -7.89
CA GLN A 142 -9.48 -12.40 -8.88
C GLN A 142 -9.78 -11.36 -9.95
N VAL A 143 -10.02 -11.87 -11.15
CA VAL A 143 -10.65 -11.14 -12.25
C VAL A 143 -12.17 -11.24 -12.07
N LEU A 144 -12.82 -10.15 -11.68
CA LEU A 144 -14.25 -10.14 -11.38
C LEU A 144 -15.15 -10.01 -12.62
N GLY A 145 -14.58 -9.58 -13.76
CA GLY A 145 -15.32 -9.47 -15.03
C GLY A 145 -14.87 -8.30 -15.89
N PHE A 146 -15.70 -7.94 -16.87
CA PHE A 146 -15.52 -6.81 -17.78
C PHE A 146 -16.60 -5.76 -17.51
N ASP A 147 -16.21 -4.50 -17.33
CA ASP A 147 -17.13 -3.35 -17.35
C ASP A 147 -17.32 -2.88 -18.80
N GLY A 148 -18.28 -3.51 -19.49
CA GLY A 148 -18.56 -3.24 -20.90
C GLY A 148 -19.29 -1.92 -21.08
N ASP A 149 -18.57 -0.84 -21.44
CA ASP A 149 -19.04 0.27 -22.30
C ASP A 149 -18.04 1.44 -22.47
N ARG A 150 -16.75 1.28 -22.14
CA ARG A 150 -15.76 2.38 -22.25
C ARG A 150 -14.45 1.96 -22.90
N THR A 151 -13.95 2.78 -23.84
CA THR A 151 -12.65 2.64 -24.52
C THR A 151 -11.50 3.31 -23.76
N ASP A 152 -11.53 3.31 -22.42
CA ASP A 152 -10.48 3.93 -21.60
C ASP A 152 -9.25 3.02 -21.53
N THR A 153 -8.08 3.54 -21.90
CA THR A 153 -6.81 2.78 -22.01
C THR A 153 -5.94 2.86 -20.75
N LYS A 154 -6.41 3.47 -19.66
CA LYS A 154 -5.63 3.65 -18.42
C LYS A 154 -6.15 2.76 -17.29
N THR A 155 -5.22 2.23 -16.49
CA THR A 155 -5.54 1.54 -15.24
C THR A 155 -6.00 2.55 -14.18
N GLU A 156 -7.14 2.29 -13.55
CA GLU A 156 -7.63 3.03 -12.39
C GLU A 156 -7.46 2.16 -11.14
N LEU A 157 -6.66 2.65 -10.18
CA LEU A 157 -6.54 2.04 -8.85
C LEU A 157 -7.70 2.48 -7.96
N GLY A 158 -8.27 1.54 -7.20
CA GLY A 158 -9.23 1.88 -6.14
C GLY A 158 -10.51 2.52 -6.68
N ARG A 159 -11.13 1.93 -7.71
CA ARG A 159 -12.51 2.29 -8.13
C ARG A 159 -13.47 2.29 -6.95
N SER A 160 -13.23 1.42 -5.97
CA SER A 160 -13.86 1.42 -4.65
C SER A 160 -12.93 0.71 -3.64
N LEU A 161 -12.90 1.20 -2.40
CA LEU A 161 -12.39 0.44 -1.25
C LEU A 161 -13.54 -0.43 -0.72
N GLU A 162 -13.39 -1.75 -0.80
CA GLU A 162 -14.41 -2.70 -0.36
C GLU A 162 -14.25 -3.12 1.09
N HIS A 163 -13.01 -3.09 1.59
CA HIS A 163 -12.68 -3.42 2.97
C HIS A 163 -11.48 -2.60 3.40
N VAL A 164 -11.53 -2.11 4.64
CA VAL A 164 -10.41 -1.41 5.27
C VAL A 164 -10.36 -1.84 6.74
N GLU A 165 -9.17 -2.24 7.20
CA GLU A 165 -8.95 -2.70 8.56
C GLU A 165 -7.56 -2.29 9.04
N TYR A 166 -7.48 -1.79 10.27
CA TYR A 166 -6.20 -1.51 10.92
C TYR A 166 -5.69 -2.76 11.65
N ILE A 167 -4.39 -2.99 11.56
CA ILE A 167 -3.73 -4.15 12.15
C ILE A 167 -2.86 -3.69 13.31
N ASP A 168 -3.06 -4.26 14.49
CA ASP A 168 -2.17 -3.99 15.62
C ASP A 168 -0.79 -4.62 15.36
N LEU A 169 0.23 -3.77 15.28
CA LEU A 169 1.62 -4.18 15.10
C LEU A 169 2.37 -4.35 16.43
N GLY A 170 1.72 -4.09 17.56
CA GLY A 170 2.30 -4.08 18.91
C GLY A 170 2.16 -2.75 19.65
N TRP A 171 1.48 -1.77 19.06
CA TRP A 171 1.32 -0.41 19.60
C TRP A 171 -0.16 -0.01 19.78
N GLY A 172 -1.09 -0.95 19.60
CA GLY A 172 -2.52 -0.72 19.70
C GLY A 172 -3.15 -0.35 18.35
N LEU A 173 -4.45 -0.10 18.42
CA LEU A 173 -5.26 0.34 17.29
C LEU A 173 -5.71 1.80 17.50
N PRO A 174 -5.88 2.57 16.41
CA PRO A 174 -6.44 3.91 16.51
C PRO A 174 -7.89 3.84 17.02
N GLU A 175 -8.26 4.73 17.95
CA GLU A 175 -9.65 4.84 18.41
C GLU A 175 -10.59 5.31 17.29
N LYS A 176 -10.07 6.18 16.40
CA LYS A 176 -10.76 6.70 15.21
C LYS A 176 -9.74 6.95 14.10
N PRO A 177 -10.13 6.80 12.81
CA PRO A 177 -9.35 7.31 11.70
C PRO A 177 -9.15 8.83 11.82
N PHE A 178 -8.05 9.35 11.27
CA PHE A 178 -7.82 10.79 11.09
C PHE A 178 -8.84 11.44 10.14
#